data_AF-A0A0J5FWX3-F1
#
_entry.id   AF-A0A0J5FWX3-F1
#
_cell.length_a   1.000
_cell.length_b   1.000
_cell.length_c   1.000
_cell.angle_alpha   90.00
_cell.angle_beta   90.00
_cell.angle_gamma   90.00
#
_symmetry.space_group_name_H-M   'P 1'
#
loop_
_entity.id
_entity.type
_entity.pdbx_description
1 polymer ?
#
loop_
_entity_poly.entity_id
_entity_poly.type
_entity_poly.pdbx_seq_one_letter_code
_entity_poly.pdbx_strand_id
1 'polypeptide(L)'
;MKVQVITGKHPDFISKAQRIVDIYNQDGDGFGDERLEISYPETLHLIYVENVEGGVITDAWRDENGHILFHSIMFAAFPKPDRRKGFLRACIEDSDFPIETVQINSMQTYPIWKKLGFDKVGLLGMTLMLRCRDFDGVTWGQVFSENP
;
A
#
# COMPACT_ATOMS: atom_id res chain seq x y z
N MET A 1 -12.88 7.13 13.34
CA MET A 1 -12.90 7.59 11.93
C MET A 1 -13.70 6.57 11.15
N LYS A 2 -14.44 6.95 10.10
CA LYS A 2 -15.18 5.96 9.29
C LYS A 2 -14.33 5.57 8.09
N VAL A 3 -13.82 4.34 8.10
CA VAL A 3 -13.04 3.77 7.00
C VAL A 3 -13.98 3.08 6.02
N GLN A 4 -13.68 3.20 4.74
CA GLN A 4 -14.42 2.60 3.64
C GLN A 4 -13.45 1.80 2.78
N VAL A 5 -13.92 0.65 2.31
CA VAL A 5 -13.20 -0.19 1.34
C VAL A 5 -14.08 -0.38 0.12
N ILE A 6 -13.56 -0.02 -1.05
CA ILE A 6 -14.24 -0.21 -2.33
C ILE A 6 -13.32 -0.93 -3.31
N THR A 7 -13.92 -1.65 -4.26
CA THR A 7 -13.20 -2.38 -5.31
C THR A 7 -13.23 -1.59 -6.63
N GLY A 8 -12.44 -2.02 -7.61
CA GLY A 8 -12.50 -1.48 -8.98
C GLY A 8 -13.87 -1.44 -9.65
N LYS A 9 -14.83 -2.23 -9.14
CA LYS A 9 -16.21 -2.26 -9.65
C LYS A 9 -17.09 -1.13 -9.10
N HIS A 10 -16.63 -0.40 -8.08
CA HIS A 10 -17.39 0.69 -7.49
C HIS A 10 -17.37 1.93 -8.41
N PRO A 11 -18.50 2.63 -8.61
CA PRO A 11 -18.59 3.76 -9.55
C PRO A 11 -17.57 4.88 -9.26
N ASP A 12 -17.31 5.15 -7.98
CA ASP A 12 -16.36 6.19 -7.56
C ASP A 12 -14.90 5.72 -7.48
N PHE A 13 -14.60 4.46 -7.82
CA PHE A 13 -13.27 3.91 -7.62
C PHE A 13 -12.20 4.72 -8.36
N ILE A 14 -12.40 4.92 -9.67
CA ILE A 14 -11.41 5.57 -10.54
C ILE A 14 -11.16 7.00 -10.09
N SER A 15 -12.21 7.78 -9.80
CA SER A 15 -12.06 9.17 -9.40
C SER A 15 -11.32 9.32 -8.06
N LYS A 16 -11.63 8.48 -7.07
CA LYS A 16 -10.96 8.50 -5.77
C LYS A 16 -9.52 7.99 -5.84
N ALA A 17 -9.29 6.91 -6.58
CA ALA A 17 -7.95 6.36 -6.74
C ALA A 17 -7.05 7.34 -7.51
N GLN A 18 -7.56 8.00 -8.56
CA GLN A 18 -6.82 9.05 -9.27
C GLN A 18 -6.44 10.20 -8.33
N ARG A 19 -7.34 10.61 -7.42
CA ARG A 19 -7.02 11.66 -6.44
C ARG A 19 -5.82 11.29 -5.55
N ILE A 20 -5.74 10.04 -5.10
CA ILE A 20 -4.61 9.55 -4.30
C ILE A 20 -3.33 9.56 -5.13
N VAL A 21 -3.41 9.11 -6.38
CA VAL A 21 -2.29 9.15 -7.32
C VAL A 21 -1.81 10.58 -7.54
N ASP A 22 -2.73 11.54 -7.72
CA ASP A 22 -2.39 12.95 -7.85
C ASP A 22 -1.70 13.50 -6.60
N ILE A 23 -2.19 13.15 -5.40
CA ILE A 23 -1.56 13.54 -4.13
C ILE A 23 -0.15 12.94 -4.00
N TYR A 24 0.03 11.69 -4.42
CA TYR A 24 1.34 11.04 -4.43
C TYR A 24 2.31 11.77 -5.37
N ASN A 25 1.85 12.07 -6.60
CA ASN A 25 2.65 12.72 -7.64
C ASN A 25 2.93 14.20 -7.34
N GLN A 26 2.08 14.90 -6.57
CA GLN A 26 2.30 16.30 -6.15
C GLN A 26 3.55 16.50 -5.29
N ASP A 27 4.03 15.45 -4.61
CA ASP A 27 5.24 15.47 -3.79
C ASP A 27 6.45 14.83 -4.49
N GLY A 28 6.27 14.33 -5.70
CA GLY A 28 7.32 13.69 -6.49
C GLY A 28 8.19 14.72 -7.22
N ASP A 29 9.23 15.23 -6.55
CA ASP A 29 10.51 15.61 -7.21
C ASP A 29 11.38 14.34 -7.42
N GLY A 30 10.75 13.18 -7.66
CA GLY A 30 11.38 11.88 -7.76
C GLY A 30 11.97 11.61 -9.15
N PHE A 31 13.10 10.90 -9.19
CA PHE A 31 13.85 10.58 -10.40
C PHE A 31 13.02 9.81 -11.44
N GLY A 32 12.93 10.37 -12.66
CA GLY A 32 12.26 9.78 -13.81
C GLY A 32 10.79 10.18 -13.89
N ASP A 33 10.29 10.44 -15.10
CA ASP A 33 8.88 10.70 -15.42
C ASP A 33 7.96 9.49 -15.14
N GLU A 34 8.18 8.74 -14.05
CA GLU A 34 7.29 7.68 -13.60
C GLU A 34 5.99 8.31 -13.08
N ARG A 35 5.10 8.60 -14.03
CA ARG A 35 3.70 8.88 -13.73
C ARG A 35 3.03 7.58 -13.38
N LEU A 36 2.56 7.50 -12.15
CA LEU A 36 1.79 6.36 -11.75
C LEU A 36 0.44 6.33 -12.46
N GLU A 37 0.10 5.21 -13.08
CA GLU A 37 -1.18 4.99 -13.73
C GLU A 37 -1.86 3.74 -13.14
N ILE A 38 -3.16 3.88 -12.86
CA ILE A 38 -3.97 2.77 -12.34
C ILE A 38 -4.22 1.79 -13.49
N SER A 39 -3.52 0.67 -13.46
CA SER A 39 -3.71 -0.45 -14.39
C SER A 39 -4.53 -1.55 -13.69
N TYR A 40 -5.39 -2.24 -14.44
CA TYR A 40 -6.19 -3.39 -13.94
C TYR A 40 -7.03 -3.10 -12.68
N PRO A 41 -7.91 -2.08 -12.68
CA PRO A 41 -8.68 -1.67 -11.50
C PRO A 41 -9.48 -2.82 -10.87
N GLU A 42 -9.87 -3.83 -11.63
CA GLU A 42 -10.61 -5.00 -11.17
C GLU A 42 -9.89 -5.84 -10.11
N THR A 43 -8.56 -5.77 -10.00
CA THR A 43 -7.79 -6.47 -8.96
C THR A 43 -7.57 -5.59 -7.73
N LEU A 44 -7.79 -4.28 -7.87
CA LEU A 44 -7.44 -3.28 -6.88
C LEU A 44 -8.57 -3.05 -5.87
N HIS A 45 -8.13 -2.75 -4.66
CA HIS A 45 -8.98 -2.24 -3.58
C HIS A 45 -8.49 -0.87 -3.16
N LEU A 46 -9.44 -0.02 -2.83
CA LEU A 46 -9.21 1.32 -2.33
C LEU A 46 -9.75 1.42 -0.92
N ILE A 47 -8.88 1.81 0.01
CA ILE A 47 -9.20 2.03 1.41
C ILE A 47 -9.03 3.51 1.72
N TYR A 48 -10.05 4.15 2.27
CA TYR A 48 -10.01 5.58 2.57
C TYR A 48 -10.83 5.93 3.81
N VAL A 49 -10.49 7.06 4.41
CA VAL A 49 -11.29 7.66 5.50
C VAL A 49 -12.33 8.60 4.88
N GLU A 50 -13.59 8.51 5.29
CA GLU A 50 -14.63 9.41 4.80
C GLU A 50 -14.24 10.88 5.02
N ASN A 51 -14.49 11.71 4.00
CA ASN A 51 -14.16 13.14 3.96
C ASN A 51 -12.66 13.47 4.03
N VAL A 52 -11.78 12.50 3.80
CA VAL A 52 -10.34 12.70 3.63
C VAL A 52 -9.97 12.43 2.18
N GLU A 53 -9.17 13.28 1.58
CA GLU A 53 -8.79 13.15 0.15
C GLU A 53 -7.71 12.09 -0.11
N GLY A 54 -7.10 11.57 0.96
CA GLY A 54 -6.09 10.53 0.90
C GLY A 54 -6.64 9.13 1.17
N GLY A 55 -5.78 8.15 0.97
CA GLY A 55 -6.09 6.75 1.20
C GLY A 55 -4.97 5.82 0.79
N VAL A 56 -5.33 4.54 0.68
CA VAL A 56 -4.45 3.43 0.36
C VAL A 56 -5.04 2.65 -0.80
N ILE A 57 -4.23 2.39 -1.83
CA ILE A 57 -4.56 1.50 -2.95
C ILE A 57 -3.78 0.21 -2.73
N THR A 58 -4.47 -0.91 -2.78
CA THR A 58 -3.90 -2.24 -2.57
C THR A 58 -4.20 -3.16 -3.73
N ASP A 59 -3.30 -4.10 -4.01
CA ASP A 59 -3.52 -5.19 -4.95
C ASP A 59 -3.45 -6.55 -4.24
N ALA A 60 -4.10 -7.55 -4.83
CA ALA A 60 -4.15 -8.90 -4.30
C ALA A 60 -3.15 -9.80 -5.06
N TRP A 61 -2.16 -10.32 -4.36
CA TRP A 61 -1.31 -11.37 -4.89
C TRP A 61 -2.01 -12.72 -4.79
N ARG A 62 -2.00 -13.47 -5.90
CA ARG A 62 -2.72 -14.74 -6.02
C ARG A 62 -1.78 -15.87 -6.41
N ASP A 63 -2.10 -17.07 -5.95
CA ASP A 63 -1.44 -18.30 -6.41
C ASP A 63 -1.90 -18.69 -7.82
N GLU A 64 -1.32 -19.78 -8.35
CA GLU A 64 -1.67 -20.35 -9.67
C GLU A 64 -3.13 -20.81 -9.77
N ASN A 65 -3.81 -21.03 -8.63
CA ASN A 65 -5.21 -21.43 -8.54
C ASN A 65 -6.15 -20.23 -8.33
N GLY A 66 -5.62 -19.01 -8.29
CA GLY A 66 -6.37 -17.77 -8.08
C GLY A 66 -6.72 -17.45 -6.62
N HIS A 67 -6.23 -18.24 -5.65
CA HIS A 67 -6.41 -17.95 -4.23
C HIS A 67 -5.57 -16.75 -3.82
N ILE A 68 -6.15 -15.86 -3.02
CA ILE A 68 -5.42 -14.71 -2.49
C ILE A 68 -4.41 -15.22 -1.46
N LEU A 69 -3.13 -14.95 -1.71
CA LEU A 69 -2.05 -15.21 -0.77
C LEU A 69 -1.94 -14.07 0.23
N PHE A 70 -1.93 -12.83 -0.27
CA PHE A 70 -1.87 -11.61 0.53
C PHE A 70 -2.28 -10.38 -0.26
N HIS A 71 -2.57 -9.29 0.44
CA HIS A 71 -2.70 -7.97 -0.14
C HIS A 71 -1.44 -7.14 0.09
N SER A 72 -1.04 -6.39 -0.94
CA SER A 72 0.04 -5.44 -0.88
C SER A 72 -0.48 -4.02 -1.00
N ILE A 73 -0.04 -3.11 -0.14
CA ILE A 73 -0.18 -1.68 -0.41
C ILE A 73 0.70 -1.36 -1.62
N MET A 74 0.06 -0.92 -2.70
CA MET A 74 0.75 -0.35 -3.85
C MET A 74 1.05 1.13 -3.59
N PHE A 75 0.04 1.87 -3.14
CA PHE A 75 0.13 3.32 -2.94
C PHE A 75 -0.55 3.73 -1.64
N ALA A 76 0.06 4.69 -0.94
CA ALA A 76 -0.55 5.37 0.17
C ALA A 76 -0.20 6.85 0.09
N ALA A 77 -1.21 7.71 0.00
CA ALA A 77 -0.99 9.14 -0.11
C ALA A 77 -2.04 9.91 0.66
N PHE A 78 -1.58 10.93 1.38
CA PHE A 78 -2.42 11.87 2.12
C PHE A 78 -1.92 13.29 1.89
N PRO A 79 -2.84 14.28 1.77
CA PRO A 79 -2.47 15.68 1.64
C PRO A 79 -1.52 16.09 2.76
N LYS A 80 -0.57 17.01 2.48
CA LYS A 80 0.39 17.51 3.49
C LYS A 80 -0.27 17.88 4.83
N PRO A 81 -1.40 18.61 4.88
CA PRO A 81 -2.08 18.97 6.13
C PRO A 81 -2.60 17.77 6.93
N ASP A 82 -2.77 16.62 6.29
CA ASP A 82 -3.39 15.42 6.86
C ASP A 82 -2.38 14.33 7.25
N ARG A 83 -1.11 14.52 6.88
CA ARG A 83 -0.02 13.64 7.30
C ARG A 83 0.10 13.65 8.82
N ARG A 84 0.41 12.48 9.39
CA ARG A 84 0.57 12.24 10.84
C ARG A 84 -0.71 12.40 11.68
N LYS A 85 -1.88 12.62 11.08
CA LYS A 85 -3.18 12.59 11.79
C LYS A 85 -3.71 11.18 12.08
N GLY A 86 -2.95 10.14 11.73
CA GLY A 86 -3.33 8.74 11.97
C GLY A 86 -4.18 8.11 10.86
N PHE A 87 -4.46 8.82 9.75
CA PHE A 87 -5.31 8.27 8.67
C PHE A 87 -4.74 7.03 7.98
N LEU A 88 -3.42 6.99 7.76
CA LEU A 88 -2.76 5.77 7.25
C LEU A 88 -2.97 4.59 8.20
N ARG A 89 -2.81 4.83 9.50
CA ARG A 89 -3.03 3.80 10.52
C ARG A 89 -4.48 3.31 10.51
N ALA A 90 -5.45 4.22 10.45
CA ALA A 90 -6.86 3.87 10.34
C ALA A 90 -7.16 3.03 9.08
N CYS A 91 -6.59 3.38 7.93
CA CYS A 91 -6.77 2.58 6.70
C CYS A 91 -6.20 1.15 6.85
N ILE A 92 -5.14 0.96 7.63
CA ILE A 92 -4.53 -0.36 7.81
C ILE A 92 -5.25 -1.17 8.89
N GLU A 93 -5.59 -0.55 10.03
CA GLU A 93 -6.14 -1.24 11.21
C GLU A 93 -7.67 -1.36 11.20
N ASP A 94 -8.40 -0.40 10.61
CA ASP A 94 -9.87 -0.29 10.74
C ASP A 94 -10.64 -0.69 9.46
N SER A 95 -9.98 -1.20 8.42
CA SER A 95 -10.59 -1.42 7.10
C SER A 95 -11.32 -2.75 6.92
N ASP A 96 -11.26 -3.66 7.90
CA ASP A 96 -11.63 -5.08 7.77
C ASP A 96 -10.94 -5.80 6.59
N PHE A 97 -9.97 -5.14 5.94
CA PHE A 97 -9.24 -5.63 4.78
C PHE A 97 -7.82 -5.99 5.22
N PRO A 98 -7.45 -7.29 5.20
CA PRO A 98 -6.19 -7.71 5.78
C PRO A 98 -5.01 -7.25 4.90
N ILE A 99 -4.33 -6.20 5.35
CA ILE A 99 -3.07 -5.74 4.75
C ILE A 99 -1.93 -6.48 5.44
N GLU A 100 -1.28 -7.35 4.68
CA GLU A 100 -0.23 -8.21 5.21
C GLU A 100 1.17 -7.81 4.70
N THR A 101 1.21 -7.01 3.63
CA THR A 101 2.46 -6.52 3.03
C THR A 101 2.37 -5.07 2.55
N VAL A 102 3.51 -4.37 2.56
CA VAL A 102 3.65 -3.00 2.04
C VAL A 102 4.89 -2.91 1.16
N GLN A 103 4.73 -2.43 -0.06
CA GLN A 103 5.85 -2.10 -0.91
C GLN A 103 6.52 -0.81 -0.40
N ILE A 104 7.85 -0.83 -0.28
CA ILE A 104 8.63 0.32 0.13
C ILE A 104 9.74 0.62 -0.87
N ASN A 105 10.11 1.89 -0.98
CA ASN A 105 11.35 2.26 -1.64
C ASN A 105 12.53 1.93 -0.71
N SER A 106 13.68 1.52 -1.26
CA SER A 106 14.91 1.25 -0.49
C SER A 106 15.39 2.44 0.35
N MET A 107 14.98 3.66 0.01
CA MET A 107 15.29 4.89 0.73
C MET A 107 14.29 5.23 1.86
N GLN A 108 13.16 4.52 1.95
CA GLN A 108 12.14 4.77 3.00
C GLN A 108 12.54 4.13 4.33
N THR A 109 12.28 4.84 5.43
CA THR A 109 12.73 4.41 6.76
C THR A 109 11.77 3.39 7.39
N TYR A 110 12.34 2.27 7.84
CA TYR A 110 11.68 1.16 8.55
C TYR A 110 10.95 1.49 9.88
N PRO A 111 11.34 2.49 10.70
CA PRO A 111 10.84 2.59 12.08
C PRO A 111 9.34 2.88 12.22
N ILE A 112 8.72 3.59 11.27
CA ILE A 112 7.28 3.89 11.36
C ILE A 112 6.42 2.66 11.06
N TRP A 113 6.87 1.80 10.15
CA TRP A 113 6.14 0.61 9.73
C TRP A 113 6.17 -0.50 10.79
N LYS A 114 7.25 -0.60 11.57
CA LYS A 114 7.28 -1.50 12.74
C LYS A 114 6.18 -1.18 13.76
N LYS A 115 5.84 0.11 13.93
CA LYS A 115 4.72 0.53 14.81
C LYS A 115 3.34 0.17 14.25
N LEU A 116 3.26 -0.12 12.95
CA LEU A 116 2.05 -0.55 12.25
C LEU A 116 1.96 -2.09 12.14
N GLY A 117 2.90 -2.84 12.74
CA GLY A 117 2.88 -4.30 12.77
C GLY A 117 3.75 -5.00 11.73
N PHE A 118 4.43 -4.28 10.84
CA PHE A 118 5.35 -4.87 9.87
C PHE A 118 6.73 -5.09 10.48
N ASP A 119 7.11 -6.34 10.73
CA ASP A 119 8.32 -6.72 11.46
C ASP A 119 9.38 -7.38 10.58
N LYS A 120 9.01 -7.86 9.39
CA LYS A 120 9.90 -8.51 8.42
C LYS A 120 10.12 -7.63 7.20
N VAL A 121 11.29 -7.79 6.58
CA VAL A 121 11.63 -7.20 5.28
C VAL A 121 12.18 -8.28 4.35
N GLY A 122 11.80 -8.23 3.07
CA GLY A 122 12.32 -9.11 2.03
C GLY A 122 12.13 -8.54 0.63
N LEU A 123 12.71 -9.19 -0.36
CA LEU A 123 12.48 -8.90 -1.77
C LEU A 123 11.48 -9.90 -2.35
N LEU A 124 10.50 -9.41 -3.11
CA LEU A 124 9.68 -10.21 -4.00
C LEU A 124 9.94 -9.74 -5.44
N GLY A 125 10.64 -10.56 -6.23
CA GLY A 125 11.24 -10.09 -7.47
C GLY A 125 12.27 -8.97 -7.19
N MET A 126 12.11 -7.82 -7.86
CA MET A 126 12.94 -6.62 -7.66
C MET A 126 12.34 -5.64 -6.65
N THR A 127 11.20 -5.98 -6.03
CA THR A 127 10.44 -5.08 -5.16
C THR A 127 10.76 -5.35 -3.70
N LEU A 128 11.11 -4.30 -2.96
CA LEU A 128 11.31 -4.35 -1.52
C LEU A 128 9.96 -4.28 -0.79
N MET A 129 9.70 -5.25 0.08
CA MET A 129 8.43 -5.34 0.81
C MET A 129 8.65 -5.52 2.30
N LEU A 130 7.83 -4.82 3.08
CA LEU A 130 7.62 -5.08 4.50
C LEU A 130 6.46 -6.07 4.68
N ARG A 131 6.58 -6.96 5.66
CA ARG A 131 5.66 -8.08 5.88
C ARG A 131 5.36 -8.24 7.35
N CYS A 132 4.13 -8.63 7.69
CA CYS A 132 3.75 -9.02 9.06
C CYS A 132 4.09 -10.48 9.38
N ARG A 133 4.25 -11.33 8.35
CA ARG A 133 4.57 -12.76 8.48
C ARG A 133 5.23 -13.33 7.22
N ASP A 134 5.64 -14.58 7.30
CA ASP A 134 5.98 -15.39 6.14
C ASP A 134 4.72 -15.97 5.48
N PHE A 135 4.78 -16.23 4.18
CA PHE A 135 3.70 -16.84 3.40
C PHE A 135 4.22 -18.12 2.77
N ASP A 136 3.52 -19.22 3.01
CA ASP A 136 3.83 -20.50 2.41
C ASP A 136 3.72 -20.42 0.88
N GLY A 137 4.66 -21.06 0.19
CA GLY A 137 4.72 -21.05 -1.29
C GLY A 137 5.29 -19.77 -1.91
N VAL A 138 5.67 -18.77 -1.11
CA VAL A 138 6.31 -17.53 -1.62
C VAL A 138 7.80 -17.56 -1.35
N THR A 139 8.61 -17.51 -2.42
CA THR A 139 10.08 -17.42 -2.32
C THR A 139 10.51 -15.97 -2.17
N TRP A 140 10.97 -15.60 -0.97
CA TRP A 140 11.46 -14.26 -0.66
C TRP A 140 12.98 -14.17 -0.83
N GLY A 141 13.45 -13.15 -1.53
CA GLY A 141 14.86 -12.75 -1.49
C GLY A 141 15.21 -12.13 -0.15
N GLN A 142 16.41 -12.41 0.36
CA GLN A 142 16.89 -11.83 1.61
C GLN A 142 17.39 -10.40 1.39
N VAL A 143 17.04 -9.52 2.34
CA VAL A 143 17.56 -8.16 2.42
C VAL A 143 18.45 -8.11 3.66
N PHE A 144 19.74 -7.91 3.46
CA PHE A 144 20.67 -7.66 4.57
C PHE A 144 20.44 -6.23 5.05
N SER A 145 19.56 -6.05 6.04
CA SER A 145 19.40 -4.76 6.70
C SER A 145 20.42 -4.62 7.82
N GLU A 146 21.62 -4.14 7.52
CA GLU A 146 22.54 -3.66 8.56
C GLU A 146 23.10 -2.29 8.17
N ASN A 147 22.51 -1.23 8.73
CA ASN A 147 23.17 -0.54 9.84
C ASN A 147 22.15 0.29 10.64
N PRO A 148 22.23 0.25 11.99
CA PRO A 148 21.41 1.09 12.87
C PRO A 148 21.71 2.60 12.71
#